data_AF-A0A2Z4FIS0-F1
#
_entry.id   AF-A0A2Z4FIS0-F1
#
_cell.length_a   1.000
_cell.length_b   1.000
_cell.length_c   1.000
_cell.angle_alpha   90.00
_cell.angle_beta   90.00
_cell.angle_gamma   90.00
#
_symmetry.space_group_name_H-M   'P 1'
#
loop_
_entity.id
_entity.type
_entity.pdbx_description
1 polymer ?
#
loop_
_entity_poly.entity_id
_entity_poly.type
_entity_poly.pdbx_seq_one_letter_code
_entity_poly.pdbx_strand_id
1 'polypeptide(L)'
;MTSLRSKTLIRFITIIACATLVGCAADGAVADSVNADAGVDATAQDTESTEDTTAPRDTSNLPDTQTPDAHTPDTTSPVPDAGDTATEPDSTSEPDITTEPDTSQEPTGATCAEAVDVTGGAVLTGRSTAGAGNNYNATGDNCPYARQSGGDEVFVLAPQSDTTYEILVTPIGTGYLPIVYVRADCNVDACTEGSKFRESNNAVRLTNVLVPGGESHFLIVDGDVTGTDGDYRLEITVQ
;
A
#
# COMPACT_ATOMS: atom_id res chain seq x y z
N MET A 1 14.40 35.79 -35.10
CA MET A 1 13.70 36.71 -34.18
C MET A 1 13.85 36.17 -32.78
N THR A 2 14.69 36.82 -31.98
CA THR A 2 15.04 36.48 -30.60
C THR A 2 13.98 37.02 -29.64
N SER A 3 13.33 36.14 -28.86
CA SER A 3 12.48 36.52 -27.74
C SER A 3 13.20 36.21 -26.43
N LEU A 4 13.65 37.29 -25.75
CA LEU A 4 14.01 37.30 -24.34
C LEU A 4 12.81 37.80 -23.52
N ARG A 5 12.56 37.18 -22.36
CA ARG A 5 11.98 37.72 -21.09
C ARG A 5 11.31 36.55 -20.32
N SER A 6 11.39 36.38 -19.01
CA SER A 6 12.01 37.15 -17.93
C SER A 6 12.17 36.21 -16.71
N LYS A 7 13.25 36.38 -15.96
CA LYS A 7 13.48 35.75 -14.64
C LYS A 7 12.62 36.44 -13.59
N THR A 8 12.01 35.68 -12.67
CA THR A 8 11.72 36.18 -11.31
C THR A 8 12.05 35.09 -10.29
N LEU A 9 13.17 35.30 -9.61
CA LEU A 9 13.55 34.69 -8.35
C LEU A 9 12.57 35.11 -7.25
N ILE A 10 12.06 34.19 -6.44
CA ILE A 10 11.67 34.50 -5.05
C ILE A 10 12.29 33.44 -4.15
N ARG A 11 13.44 33.78 -3.58
CA ARG A 11 13.96 33.20 -2.34
C ARG A 11 13.39 34.05 -1.20
N PHE A 12 12.67 33.45 -0.25
CA PHE A 12 12.53 34.01 1.08
C PHE A 12 13.00 32.98 2.10
N ILE A 13 14.10 33.34 2.77
CA ILE A 13 14.64 32.74 3.98
C ILE A 13 13.96 33.46 5.14
N THR A 14 13.36 32.74 6.08
CA THR A 14 13.15 33.25 7.43
C THR A 14 13.61 32.22 8.44
N ILE A 15 14.75 32.54 9.06
CA ILE A 15 15.31 31.91 10.25
C ILE A 15 14.48 32.40 11.44
N ILE A 16 13.92 31.50 12.25
CA ILE A 16 13.48 31.82 13.62
C ILE A 16 14.37 31.04 14.57
N ALA A 17 15.43 31.71 15.00
CA ALA A 17 16.20 31.36 16.19
C ALA A 17 15.48 31.98 17.40
N CYS A 18 14.85 31.15 18.24
CA CYS A 18 14.48 31.53 19.60
C CYS A 18 15.44 30.82 20.57
N ALA A 19 16.52 31.52 20.89
CA ALA A 19 17.35 31.22 22.05
C ALA A 19 16.90 32.10 23.23
N THR A 20 17.20 31.60 24.44
CA THR A 20 17.18 32.26 25.77
C THR A 20 15.85 32.18 26.53
N LEU A 21 15.75 31.86 27.83
CA LEU A 21 16.66 31.78 29.00
C LEU A 21 16.21 30.63 29.93
N VAL A 22 17.10 29.82 30.51
CA VAL A 22 17.64 29.91 31.89
C VAL A 22 16.61 30.25 32.98
N GLY A 23 16.32 29.27 33.84
CA GLY A 23 15.69 29.45 35.15
C GLY A 23 16.03 28.28 36.07
N CYS A 24 16.95 28.51 37.01
CA CYS A 24 17.46 27.55 37.99
C CYS A 24 16.46 27.22 39.11
N ALA A 25 16.61 26.00 39.63
CA ALA A 25 16.54 25.56 41.03
C ALA A 25 15.26 25.80 41.85
N ALA A 26 14.67 24.69 42.30
CA ALA A 26 14.28 24.54 43.70
C ALA A 26 14.40 23.06 44.10
N ASP A 27 15.47 22.76 44.86
CA ASP A 27 15.56 21.58 45.71
C ASP A 27 14.36 21.52 46.66
N GLY A 28 13.73 20.34 46.73
CA GLY A 28 12.74 19.99 47.74
C GLY A 28 12.98 18.54 48.18
N ALA A 29 13.78 18.37 49.22
CA ALA A 29 13.88 17.13 49.99
C ALA A 29 12.51 16.87 50.67
N VAL A 30 11.99 15.65 50.79
CA VAL A 30 12.15 14.60 51.83
C VAL A 30 10.82 13.81 51.67
N ALA A 31 10.76 12.48 51.50
CA ALA A 31 10.83 11.54 52.60
C ALA A 31 11.00 10.09 52.13
N ASP A 32 12.02 9.50 52.74
CA ASP A 32 12.17 8.13 53.21
C ASP A 32 10.85 7.40 53.52
N SER A 33 10.66 6.24 52.88
CA SER A 33 10.16 5.05 53.59
C SER A 33 10.67 3.79 52.91
N VAL A 34 11.77 3.29 53.46
CA VAL A 34 11.96 1.88 53.80
C VAL A 34 10.73 0.99 53.55
N ASN A 35 10.86 0.04 52.63
CA ASN A 35 10.35 -1.30 52.90
C ASN A 35 11.40 -2.33 52.46
N ALA A 36 12.02 -2.91 53.48
CA ALA A 36 12.90 -4.04 53.39
C ALA A 36 12.10 -5.34 53.18
N ASP A 37 12.84 -6.41 52.89
CA ASP A 37 12.50 -7.81 53.20
C ASP A 37 11.53 -8.48 52.21
N ALA A 38 11.77 -9.63 51.60
CA ALA A 38 12.75 -10.71 51.71
C ALA A 38 12.87 -11.36 50.30
N GLY A 39 13.96 -11.95 49.83
CA GLY A 39 14.82 -12.89 50.54
C GLY A 39 14.29 -14.32 50.44
N VAL A 40 14.14 -14.89 49.23
CA VAL A 40 13.92 -16.34 48.99
C VAL A 40 14.16 -16.60 47.49
N ASP A 41 14.80 -17.65 47.00
CA ASP A 41 15.76 -18.63 47.51
C ASP A 41 16.26 -19.33 46.23
N ALA A 42 17.54 -19.69 46.22
CA ALA A 42 18.13 -20.44 45.14
C ALA A 42 17.66 -21.89 45.23
N THR A 43 16.97 -22.39 44.21
CA THR A 43 16.98 -23.83 43.93
C THR A 43 17.23 -24.08 42.47
N ALA A 44 18.43 -24.62 42.23
CA ALA A 44 18.71 -25.45 41.08
C ALA A 44 17.69 -26.59 41.01
N GLN A 45 17.11 -26.80 39.83
CA GLN A 45 16.78 -28.14 39.38
C GLN A 45 17.20 -28.28 37.93
N ASP A 46 18.30 -29.01 37.76
CA ASP A 46 18.54 -29.86 36.62
C ASP A 46 17.26 -30.62 36.24
N THR A 47 16.97 -30.64 34.95
CA THR A 47 16.28 -31.78 34.36
C THR A 47 17.01 -32.11 33.07
N GLU A 48 18.10 -32.86 33.22
CA GLU A 48 18.49 -33.85 32.22
C GLU A 48 17.32 -34.83 32.04
N SER A 49 16.85 -34.99 30.81
CA SER A 49 16.36 -36.27 30.26
C SER A 49 16.01 -36.02 28.79
N THR A 50 16.89 -36.33 27.85
CA THR A 50 17.18 -37.65 27.24
C THR A 50 16.29 -37.97 26.05
N GLU A 51 16.96 -38.54 25.04
CA GLU A 51 16.44 -39.35 23.94
C GLU A 51 15.86 -38.56 22.76
N ASP A 52 16.64 -38.38 21.70
CA ASP A 52 16.88 -39.39 20.67
C ASP A 52 15.61 -39.71 19.86
N THR A 53 15.51 -39.10 18.68
CA THR A 53 14.95 -39.82 17.54
C THR A 53 15.64 -39.34 16.28
N THR A 54 16.72 -40.03 15.94
CA THR A 54 17.10 -40.24 14.53
C THR A 54 15.90 -40.69 13.70
N ALA A 55 15.55 -39.94 12.66
CA ALA A 55 14.97 -40.50 11.44
C ALA A 55 15.19 -39.56 10.24
N PRO A 56 16.11 -39.87 9.30
CA PRO A 56 16.00 -39.38 7.95
C PRO A 56 14.89 -40.17 7.25
N ARG A 57 13.80 -39.51 6.87
CA ARG A 57 12.86 -40.07 5.89
C ARG A 57 13.13 -39.46 4.53
N ASP A 58 14.07 -40.09 3.85
CA ASP A 58 14.00 -40.28 2.41
C ASP A 58 12.91 -41.31 2.12
N THR A 59 11.84 -40.89 1.44
CA THR A 59 11.02 -41.78 0.63
C THR A 59 10.67 -41.04 -0.65
N SER A 60 11.51 -41.23 -1.65
CA SER A 60 11.13 -41.94 -2.88
C SER A 60 9.85 -41.49 -3.59
N ASN A 61 10.06 -41.13 -4.85
CA ASN A 61 9.27 -41.56 -6.00
C ASN A 61 7.79 -41.12 -6.04
N LEU A 62 7.55 -39.97 -6.65
CA LEU A 62 6.37 -39.86 -7.51
C LEU A 62 6.83 -40.04 -8.97
N PRO A 63 6.19 -40.95 -9.73
CA PRO A 63 6.56 -41.24 -11.11
C PRO A 63 6.19 -40.08 -12.04
N ASP A 64 7.06 -39.86 -13.02
CA ASP A 64 6.78 -39.11 -14.24
C ASP A 64 5.51 -39.65 -14.91
N THR A 65 4.40 -38.93 -14.82
CA THR A 65 3.32 -39.06 -15.79
C THR A 65 3.61 -38.14 -16.96
N GLN A 66 4.43 -38.64 -17.89
CA GLN A 66 4.31 -38.26 -19.28
C GLN A 66 2.92 -38.69 -19.77
N THR A 67 2.13 -37.73 -20.24
CA THR A 67 1.08 -38.03 -21.22
C THR A 67 1.51 -37.41 -22.54
N PRO A 68 1.78 -38.22 -23.57
CA PRO A 68 2.06 -37.75 -24.91
C PRO A 68 0.76 -37.48 -25.70
N ASP A 69 0.92 -36.49 -26.58
CA ASP A 69 0.36 -36.38 -27.92
C ASP A 69 -1.09 -35.97 -28.19
N ALA A 70 -1.14 -34.98 -29.11
CA ALA A 70 -1.97 -34.90 -30.30
C ALA A 70 -3.48 -34.61 -30.14
N HIS A 71 -3.91 -33.45 -30.65
CA HIS A 71 -4.46 -33.38 -32.02
C HIS A 71 -4.73 -31.92 -32.45
N THR A 72 -4.08 -31.54 -33.56
CA THR A 72 -4.52 -30.77 -34.76
C THR A 72 -6.03 -30.57 -34.98
N PRO A 73 -6.51 -29.82 -36.01
CA PRO A 73 -5.96 -28.69 -36.80
C PRO A 73 -6.97 -27.52 -36.96
N ASP A 74 -6.56 -26.50 -37.74
CA ASP A 74 -7.33 -25.44 -38.42
C ASP A 74 -8.87 -25.57 -38.53
N THR A 75 -9.54 -24.44 -38.27
CA THR A 75 -10.74 -24.07 -39.05
C THR A 75 -10.73 -22.57 -39.36
N THR A 76 -10.17 -22.26 -40.53
CA THR A 76 -10.59 -21.12 -41.35
C THR A 76 -12.12 -21.04 -41.45
N SER A 77 -12.69 -19.85 -41.28
CA SER A 77 -13.95 -19.52 -41.93
C SER A 77 -13.91 -18.13 -42.55
N PRO A 78 -14.51 -17.98 -43.74
CA PRO A 78 -14.19 -16.96 -44.71
C PRO A 78 -14.90 -15.63 -44.46
N VAL A 79 -14.26 -14.59 -44.97
CA VAL A 79 -14.81 -13.26 -45.22
C VAL A 79 -16.02 -13.36 -46.16
N PRO A 80 -17.19 -12.82 -45.80
CA PRO A 80 -18.19 -12.45 -46.80
C PRO A 80 -17.83 -11.07 -47.37
N ASP A 81 -17.30 -11.12 -48.59
CA ASP A 81 -17.35 -10.05 -49.59
C ASP A 81 -18.80 -9.94 -50.09
N ALA A 82 -19.41 -8.76 -49.93
CA ALA A 82 -20.47 -8.25 -50.81
C ALA A 82 -20.89 -6.84 -50.38
N GLY A 83 -20.87 -5.91 -51.32
CA GLY A 83 -21.86 -4.83 -51.30
C GLY A 83 -21.33 -3.44 -51.57
N ASP A 84 -20.73 -3.27 -52.74
CA ASP A 84 -20.62 -1.97 -53.40
C ASP A 84 -22.04 -1.40 -53.61
N THR A 85 -22.36 -0.25 -53.00
CA THR A 85 -23.49 0.58 -53.41
C THR A 85 -23.08 2.04 -53.29
N ALA A 86 -22.61 2.57 -54.41
CA ALA A 86 -22.49 3.99 -54.65
C ALA A 86 -23.83 4.69 -54.41
N THR A 87 -23.84 5.71 -53.55
CA THR A 87 -24.76 6.84 -53.66
C THR A 87 -23.99 8.10 -53.27
N GLU A 88 -23.99 9.01 -54.23
CA GLU A 88 -23.33 10.32 -54.27
C GLU A 88 -23.93 11.35 -53.29
N PRO A 89 -23.30 12.52 -53.13
CA PRO A 89 -23.10 13.19 -51.86
C PRO A 89 -24.19 14.23 -51.57
N ASP A 90 -24.55 14.37 -50.30
CA ASP A 90 -25.20 15.60 -49.83
C ASP A 90 -24.29 16.30 -48.81
N SER A 91 -23.77 17.43 -49.27
CA SER A 91 -22.91 18.34 -48.52
C SER A 91 -23.77 19.19 -47.59
N THR A 92 -23.89 18.77 -46.35
CA THR A 92 -24.15 19.69 -45.23
C THR A 92 -23.00 19.53 -44.25
N SER A 93 -21.98 20.36 -44.43
CA SER A 93 -20.85 20.50 -43.50
C SER A 93 -21.36 20.99 -42.15
N GLU A 94 -21.73 20.04 -41.30
CA GLU A 94 -21.85 20.26 -39.85
C GLU A 94 -20.44 20.46 -39.27
N PRO A 95 -20.30 21.34 -38.27
CA PRO A 95 -18.99 21.80 -37.81
C PRO A 95 -18.18 20.63 -37.27
N ASP A 96 -16.91 20.61 -37.67
CA ASP A 96 -15.85 19.71 -37.20
C ASP A 96 -15.85 19.69 -35.66
N ILE A 97 -16.56 18.72 -35.07
CA ILE A 97 -16.53 18.48 -33.64
C ILE A 97 -15.17 17.87 -33.40
N THR A 98 -14.21 18.75 -33.12
CA THR A 98 -12.88 18.37 -32.66
C THR A 98 -13.12 17.66 -31.33
N THR A 99 -13.23 16.34 -31.39
CA THR A 99 -13.39 15.49 -30.22
C THR A 99 -12.05 15.58 -29.52
N GLU A 100 -11.93 16.53 -28.59
CA GLU A 100 -10.77 16.55 -27.70
C GLU A 100 -10.74 15.17 -27.06
N PRO A 101 -9.64 14.41 -27.24
CA PRO A 101 -9.55 13.10 -26.62
C PRO A 101 -9.69 13.34 -25.13
N ASP A 102 -10.69 12.71 -24.53
CA ASP A 102 -10.94 12.76 -23.10
C ASP A 102 -9.82 11.96 -22.42
N THR A 103 -8.66 12.59 -22.28
CA THR A 103 -7.45 12.00 -21.70
C THR A 103 -7.42 12.11 -20.18
N SER A 104 -8.56 12.39 -19.54
CA SER A 104 -8.67 12.32 -18.08
C SER A 104 -8.76 10.86 -17.66
N GLN A 105 -7.69 10.09 -17.91
CA GLN A 105 -7.55 8.77 -17.35
C GLN A 105 -7.47 8.93 -15.83
N GLU A 106 -8.43 8.33 -15.13
CA GLU A 106 -8.43 8.31 -13.67
C GLU A 106 -7.15 7.60 -13.18
N PRO A 107 -6.47 8.12 -12.15
CA PRO A 107 -5.31 7.45 -11.57
C PRO A 107 -5.69 6.03 -11.15
N THR A 108 -4.90 5.06 -11.60
CA THR A 108 -5.17 3.64 -11.35
C THR A 108 -4.72 3.23 -9.95
N GLY A 109 -3.77 3.93 -9.35
CA GLY A 109 -3.10 3.50 -8.13
C GLY A 109 -2.07 2.39 -8.35
N ALA A 110 -1.80 1.95 -9.58
CA ALA A 110 -0.85 0.87 -9.84
C ALA A 110 0.61 1.28 -9.59
N THR A 111 0.90 2.58 -9.62
CA THR A 111 2.23 3.09 -9.31
C THR A 111 2.14 4.31 -8.40
N CYS A 112 3.22 4.64 -7.72
CA CYS A 112 3.30 5.89 -6.96
C CYS A 112 3.06 7.14 -7.80
N ALA A 113 3.48 7.14 -9.07
CA ALA A 113 3.25 8.27 -9.97
C ALA A 113 1.77 8.39 -10.36
N GLU A 114 1.03 7.29 -10.27
CA GLU A 114 -0.41 7.18 -10.54
C GLU A 114 -1.21 6.99 -9.26
N ALA A 115 -0.64 7.36 -8.10
CA ALA A 115 -1.30 7.21 -6.81
C ALA A 115 -2.59 8.03 -6.76
N VAL A 116 -3.64 7.44 -6.21
CA VAL A 116 -4.93 8.11 -6.07
C VAL A 116 -4.86 9.09 -4.90
N ASP A 117 -5.14 10.37 -5.14
CA ASP A 117 -5.14 11.38 -4.08
C ASP A 117 -6.35 11.21 -3.14
N VAL A 118 -6.04 10.96 -1.87
CA VAL A 118 -7.01 10.77 -0.78
C VAL A 118 -6.72 11.70 0.40
N THR A 119 -5.96 12.78 0.16
CA THR A 119 -5.50 13.74 1.17
C THR A 119 -6.63 14.33 2.01
N GLY A 120 -7.78 14.59 1.40
CA GLY A 120 -8.98 15.13 2.06
C GLY A 120 -9.83 14.10 2.80
N GLY A 121 -9.38 12.85 2.90
CA GLY A 121 -10.21 11.70 3.25
C GLY A 121 -10.99 11.17 2.03
N ALA A 122 -11.45 9.93 2.11
CA ALA A 122 -12.14 9.27 1.01
C ALA A 122 -12.98 8.08 1.49
N VAL A 123 -14.04 7.77 0.74
CA VAL A 123 -14.73 6.48 0.82
C VAL A 123 -14.76 5.90 -0.59
N LEU A 124 -13.88 4.95 -0.87
CA LEU A 124 -13.75 4.31 -2.17
C LEU A 124 -14.29 2.88 -2.08
N THR A 125 -15.20 2.52 -2.97
CA THR A 125 -15.83 1.19 -3.02
C THR A 125 -15.47 0.48 -4.31
N GLY A 126 -15.24 -0.83 -4.25
CA GLY A 126 -14.93 -1.63 -5.45
C GLY A 126 -13.53 -1.38 -6.00
N ARG A 127 -12.60 -1.01 -5.11
CA ARG A 127 -11.16 -1.00 -5.41
C ARG A 127 -10.65 -2.44 -5.46
N SER A 128 -9.55 -2.69 -6.16
CA SER A 128 -9.03 -4.03 -6.38
C SER A 128 -7.52 -3.99 -6.60
N THR A 129 -6.82 -4.87 -5.89
CA THR A 129 -5.40 -5.13 -6.15
C THR A 129 -5.16 -6.01 -7.37
N ALA A 130 -6.23 -6.60 -7.94
CA ALA A 130 -6.12 -7.48 -9.09
C ALA A 130 -5.58 -6.75 -10.33
N GLY A 131 -4.54 -7.31 -10.93
CA GLY A 131 -3.93 -6.78 -12.16
C GLY A 131 -2.96 -5.61 -11.94
N ALA A 132 -2.76 -5.17 -10.70
CA ALA A 132 -1.67 -4.27 -10.37
C ALA A 132 -0.34 -5.05 -10.50
N GLY A 133 0.59 -4.57 -11.33
CA GLY A 133 1.83 -5.27 -11.69
C GLY A 133 3.02 -4.97 -10.78
N ASN A 134 2.77 -4.19 -9.72
CA ASN A 134 3.73 -3.70 -8.75
C ASN A 134 3.75 -4.57 -7.49
N ASN A 135 4.88 -4.51 -6.79
CA ASN A 135 5.06 -5.14 -5.50
C ASN A 135 5.87 -4.19 -4.62
N TYR A 136 5.17 -3.53 -3.71
CA TYR A 136 5.68 -2.50 -2.81
C TYR A 136 5.94 -3.04 -1.40
N ASN A 137 6.06 -4.36 -1.26
CA ASN A 137 6.34 -5.05 -0.01
C ASN A 137 7.24 -4.24 0.92
N ALA A 138 6.67 -3.86 2.06
CA ALA A 138 7.39 -3.05 3.04
C ALA A 138 8.39 -3.91 3.82
N THR A 139 9.54 -3.31 4.11
CA THR A 139 10.56 -3.82 5.03
C THR A 139 10.65 -2.89 6.23
N GLY A 140 10.83 -3.44 7.44
CA GLY A 140 11.03 -2.65 8.67
C GLY A 140 10.25 -3.15 9.88
N ASP A 141 10.63 -2.67 11.07
CA ASP A 141 10.11 -3.16 12.37
C ASP A 141 8.62 -2.86 12.59
N ASN A 142 8.09 -1.82 11.95
CA ASN A 142 6.69 -1.39 12.10
C ASN A 142 5.78 -1.88 10.96
N CYS A 143 6.30 -2.71 10.07
CA CYS A 143 5.69 -2.95 8.78
C CYS A 143 5.35 -4.42 8.62
N PRO A 144 4.06 -4.75 8.42
CA PRO A 144 3.68 -6.11 8.13
C PRO A 144 4.29 -6.53 6.80
N TYR A 145 4.89 -7.71 6.78
CA TYR A 145 5.42 -8.33 5.58
C TYR A 145 4.40 -9.31 5.00
N ALA A 146 4.09 -9.18 3.71
CA ALA A 146 3.34 -10.18 2.96
C ALA A 146 4.28 -11.33 2.58
N ARG A 147 3.91 -12.59 2.87
CA ARG A 147 4.80 -13.71 2.49
C ARG A 147 4.85 -13.92 0.98
N GLN A 148 3.76 -13.58 0.30
CA GLN A 148 3.62 -13.45 -1.13
C GLN A 148 2.67 -12.26 -1.33
N SER A 149 3.21 -11.16 -1.85
CA SER A 149 2.43 -9.97 -2.22
C SER A 149 1.91 -10.16 -3.64
N GLY A 150 0.66 -9.77 -3.85
CA GLY A 150 0.04 -9.68 -5.16
C GLY A 150 0.39 -8.38 -5.85
N GLY A 151 -0.57 -7.85 -6.60
CA GLY A 151 -0.54 -6.45 -6.97
C GLY A 151 -0.83 -5.56 -5.77
N ASP A 152 -0.32 -4.32 -5.76
CA ASP A 152 -0.73 -3.33 -4.75
C ASP A 152 -1.44 -2.13 -5.38
N GLU A 153 -2.32 -1.50 -4.62
CA GLU A 153 -2.84 -0.18 -4.95
C GLU A 153 -2.24 0.89 -4.04
N VAL A 154 -1.85 2.00 -4.65
CA VAL A 154 -1.18 3.14 -4.02
C VAL A 154 -2.09 4.35 -3.99
N PHE A 155 -2.16 4.97 -2.82
CA PHE A 155 -2.88 6.20 -2.55
C PHE A 155 -1.92 7.22 -1.94
N VAL A 156 -2.16 8.51 -2.16
CA VAL A 156 -1.30 9.58 -1.62
C VAL A 156 -2.04 10.43 -0.58
N LEU A 157 -1.34 10.71 0.52
CA LEU A 157 -1.72 11.62 1.59
C LEU A 157 -0.71 12.77 1.60
N ALA A 158 -1.12 13.96 1.15
CA ALA A 158 -0.25 15.13 1.03
C ALA A 158 -0.85 16.39 1.69
N PRO A 159 -1.14 16.36 3.01
CA PRO A 159 -1.80 17.46 3.67
C PRO A 159 -0.90 18.71 3.74
N GLN A 160 -1.52 19.89 3.77
CA GLN A 160 -0.78 21.16 3.88
C GLN A 160 -0.36 21.50 5.32
N SER A 161 -0.91 20.79 6.31
CA SER A 161 -0.61 20.91 7.73
C SER A 161 -0.57 19.51 8.36
N ASP A 162 0.11 19.35 9.50
CA ASP A 162 0.12 18.08 10.23
C ASP A 162 -1.31 17.56 10.40
N THR A 163 -1.56 16.36 9.89
CA THR A 163 -2.90 15.78 9.83
C THR A 163 -2.86 14.34 10.29
N THR A 164 -3.81 13.99 11.15
CA THR A 164 -4.00 12.63 11.64
C THR A 164 -5.10 11.94 10.86
N TYR A 165 -4.85 10.71 10.43
CA TYR A 165 -5.80 9.91 9.67
C TYR A 165 -6.20 8.64 10.42
N GLU A 166 -7.44 8.22 10.18
CA GLU A 166 -7.91 6.87 10.43
C GLU A 166 -8.21 6.18 9.10
N ILE A 167 -7.67 4.99 8.92
CA ILE A 167 -7.70 4.23 7.67
C ILE A 167 -8.34 2.88 7.95
N LEU A 168 -9.38 2.53 7.21
CA LEU A 168 -10.05 1.25 7.28
C LEU A 168 -10.13 0.63 5.89
N VAL A 169 -9.55 -0.55 5.75
CA VAL A 169 -9.71 -1.40 4.57
C VAL A 169 -10.61 -2.57 4.92
N THR A 170 -11.73 -2.69 4.22
CA THR A 170 -12.68 -3.78 4.38
C THR A 170 -12.72 -4.60 3.09
N PRO A 171 -12.27 -5.86 3.09
CA PRO A 171 -12.32 -6.68 1.89
C PRO A 171 -13.77 -6.97 1.47
N ILE A 172 -13.98 -7.12 0.18
CA ILE A 172 -15.26 -7.49 -0.42
C ILE A 172 -15.20 -8.99 -0.76
N GLY A 173 -16.12 -9.77 -0.19
CA GLY A 173 -16.17 -11.22 -0.37
C GLY A 173 -15.31 -11.98 0.65
N THR A 174 -14.91 -13.20 0.30
CA THR A 174 -14.14 -14.10 1.18
C THR A 174 -12.83 -14.49 0.50
N GLY A 175 -11.72 -14.43 1.21
CA GLY A 175 -10.42 -14.93 0.74
C GLY A 175 -9.34 -13.86 0.58
N TYR A 176 -9.73 -12.60 0.33
CA TYR A 176 -8.79 -11.48 0.36
C TYR A 176 -8.39 -11.17 1.81
N LEU A 177 -7.08 -11.12 2.06
CA LEU A 177 -6.48 -10.83 3.35
C LEU A 177 -5.64 -9.55 3.21
N PRO A 178 -6.25 -8.37 3.38
CA PRO A 178 -5.55 -7.14 3.15
C PRO A 178 -4.42 -6.93 4.16
N ILE A 179 -3.37 -6.30 3.65
CA ILE A 179 -2.26 -5.72 4.38
C ILE A 179 -2.25 -4.24 4.01
N VAL A 180 -2.11 -3.37 5.01
CA VAL A 180 -2.13 -1.93 4.81
C VAL A 180 -0.92 -1.32 5.49
N TYR A 181 -0.17 -0.50 4.76
CA TYR A 181 0.96 0.23 5.31
C TYR A 181 1.09 1.62 4.70
N VAL A 182 1.70 2.52 5.46
CA VAL A 182 1.96 3.91 5.10
C VAL A 182 3.47 4.10 5.03
N ARG A 183 3.92 4.77 3.98
CA ARG A 183 5.34 5.06 3.73
C ARG A 183 5.56 6.56 3.56
N ALA A 184 6.70 7.04 4.02
CA ALA A 184 7.10 8.43 3.82
C ALA A 184 7.50 8.72 2.37
N ASP A 185 7.86 7.69 1.60
CA ASP A 185 8.14 7.79 0.17
C ASP A 185 7.91 6.45 -0.56
N CYS A 186 8.27 6.41 -1.84
CA CYS A 186 8.12 5.23 -2.70
C CYS A 186 9.32 4.26 -2.66
N ASN A 187 10.23 4.37 -1.69
CA ASN A 187 11.29 3.40 -1.39
C ASN A 187 10.86 2.40 -0.29
N VAL A 188 11.17 1.11 -0.49
CA VAL A 188 10.60 -0.01 0.30
C VAL A 188 10.89 0.06 1.81
N ASP A 189 11.99 0.71 2.19
CA ASP A 189 12.45 0.85 3.57
C ASP A 189 11.83 2.05 4.31
N ALA A 190 10.98 2.85 3.66
CA ALA A 190 10.41 4.08 4.21
C ALA A 190 9.07 3.89 4.92
N CYS A 191 8.76 2.67 5.35
CA CYS A 191 7.48 2.38 5.98
C CYS A 191 7.43 2.92 7.42
N THR A 192 6.41 3.75 7.68
CA THR A 192 6.24 4.47 8.95
C THR A 192 5.27 3.74 9.86
N GLU A 193 4.19 3.20 9.29
CA GLU A 193 3.17 2.45 10.01
C GLU A 193 2.57 1.35 9.13
N GLY A 194 2.08 0.28 9.74
CA GLY A 194 1.32 -0.72 9.01
C GLY A 194 0.62 -1.71 9.92
N SER A 195 -0.35 -2.40 9.33
CA SER A 195 -1.14 -3.42 9.99
C SER A 195 -1.59 -4.44 8.96
N LYS A 196 -1.81 -5.64 9.42
CA LYS A 196 -2.37 -6.73 8.61
C LYS A 196 -3.57 -7.28 9.32
N PHE A 197 -4.36 -8.03 8.56
CA PHE A 197 -5.51 -8.73 9.10
C PHE A 197 -5.19 -9.48 10.40
N ARG A 198 -6.08 -9.35 11.40
CA ARG A 198 -5.97 -10.10 12.66
C ARG A 198 -7.16 -11.01 12.98
N GLU A 199 -8.43 -10.69 12.68
CA GLU A 199 -9.60 -11.54 13.08
C GLU A 199 -10.93 -11.36 12.30
N SER A 200 -11.75 -12.42 12.27
CA SER A 200 -13.18 -12.63 11.87
C SER A 200 -13.86 -11.91 10.68
N ASN A 201 -13.42 -10.72 10.23
CA ASN A 201 -14.04 -10.00 9.11
C ASN A 201 -13.05 -9.54 8.03
N ASN A 202 -11.81 -9.99 8.11
CA ASN A 202 -10.72 -9.63 7.21
C ASN A 202 -10.41 -8.12 7.10
N ALA A 203 -11.00 -7.26 7.94
CA ALA A 203 -10.75 -5.83 7.89
C ALA A 203 -9.44 -5.45 8.58
N VAL A 204 -8.79 -4.40 8.07
CA VAL A 204 -7.58 -3.81 8.63
C VAL A 204 -7.82 -2.35 8.94
N ARG A 205 -7.45 -1.95 10.16
CA ARG A 205 -7.56 -0.56 10.62
C ARG A 205 -6.19 -0.04 11.06
N LEU A 206 -5.85 1.16 10.60
CA LEU A 206 -4.79 2.01 11.13
C LEU A 206 -5.44 3.23 11.80
N THR A 207 -4.99 3.57 13.00
CA THR A 207 -5.51 4.68 13.79
C THR A 207 -4.39 5.60 14.19
N ASN A 208 -4.63 6.90 14.25
CA ASN A 208 -3.63 7.91 14.62
C ASN A 208 -2.44 8.00 13.65
N VAL A 209 -2.66 7.73 12.36
CA VAL A 209 -1.60 7.86 11.35
C VAL A 209 -1.31 9.34 11.15
N LEU A 210 -0.17 9.81 11.65
CA LEU A 210 0.27 11.19 11.49
C LEU A 210 1.04 11.38 10.17
N VAL A 211 0.57 12.32 9.35
CA VAL A 211 1.29 12.79 8.16
C VAL A 211 1.69 14.26 8.37
N PRO A 212 3.00 14.57 8.36
CA PRO A 212 3.48 15.95 8.48
C PRO A 212 2.98 16.86 7.35
N GLY A 213 2.70 18.11 7.67
CA GLY A 213 2.26 19.10 6.69
C GLY A 213 3.34 19.44 5.67
N GLY A 214 2.96 19.47 4.39
CA GLY A 214 3.87 19.77 3.28
C GLY A 214 4.72 18.59 2.82
N GLU A 215 4.52 17.41 3.41
CA GLU A 215 5.11 16.14 2.99
C GLU A 215 4.06 15.27 2.31
N SER A 216 4.50 14.29 1.51
CA SER A 216 3.62 13.33 0.86
C SER A 216 3.94 11.93 1.37
N HIS A 217 2.95 11.27 1.94
CA HIS A 217 3.04 9.88 2.35
C HIS A 217 2.18 9.02 1.42
N PHE A 218 2.58 7.77 1.25
CA PHE A 218 1.92 6.80 0.38
C PHE A 218 1.27 5.72 1.22
N LEU A 219 -0.05 5.61 1.12
CA LEU A 219 -0.83 4.51 1.66
C LEU A 219 -0.87 3.40 0.62
N ILE A 220 -0.54 2.19 1.02
CA ILE A 220 -0.50 1.04 0.13
C ILE A 220 -1.41 -0.05 0.70
N VAL A 221 -2.23 -0.60 -0.18
CA VAL A 221 -3.08 -1.77 0.09
C VAL A 221 -2.57 -2.94 -0.72
N ASP A 222 -2.23 -4.02 -0.03
CA ASP A 222 -1.61 -5.25 -0.54
C ASP A 222 -2.38 -6.47 0.02
N GLY A 223 -2.10 -7.68 -0.45
CA GLY A 223 -2.71 -8.94 -0.03
C GLY A 223 -1.72 -9.96 0.54
N ASP A 224 -2.17 -10.80 1.50
CA ASP A 224 -1.37 -11.91 2.05
C ASP A 224 -1.64 -13.27 1.36
N VAL A 225 -0.72 -14.23 1.57
CA VAL A 225 -0.46 -15.53 0.87
C VAL A 225 -1.62 -16.38 0.34
N THR A 226 -2.86 -16.22 0.80
CA THR A 226 -4.02 -17.05 0.38
C THR A 226 -5.03 -16.32 -0.50
N GLY A 227 -4.77 -15.04 -0.77
CA GLY A 227 -5.56 -14.16 -1.63
C GLY A 227 -4.73 -12.92 -1.91
N THR A 228 -3.72 -13.10 -2.76
CA THR A 228 -2.73 -12.05 -3.11
C THR A 228 -3.39 -10.83 -3.72
N ASP A 229 -4.48 -11.05 -4.46
CA ASP A 229 -5.31 -10.00 -5.04
C ASP A 229 -6.74 -10.10 -4.53
N GLY A 230 -7.45 -8.97 -4.47
CA GLY A 230 -8.87 -8.97 -4.15
C GLY A 230 -9.49 -7.58 -4.09
N ASP A 231 -10.83 -7.60 -4.09
CA ASP A 231 -11.62 -6.38 -4.03
C ASP A 231 -11.78 -5.89 -2.59
N TYR A 232 -11.87 -4.58 -2.41
CA TYR A 232 -12.04 -3.97 -1.10
C TYR A 232 -12.74 -2.61 -1.15
N ARG A 233 -13.16 -2.17 0.03
CA ARG A 233 -13.61 -0.82 0.35
C ARG A 233 -12.55 -0.14 1.21
N LEU A 234 -12.16 1.07 0.83
CA LEU A 234 -11.24 1.93 1.56
C LEU A 234 -12.00 3.11 2.14
N GLU A 235 -11.83 3.32 3.45
CA GLU A 235 -12.35 4.49 4.16
C GLU A 235 -11.18 5.20 4.84
N ILE A 236 -11.02 6.49 4.54
CA ILE A 236 -10.01 7.36 5.11
C ILE A 236 -10.73 8.55 5.72
N THR A 237 -10.55 8.74 7.02
CA THR A 237 -11.15 9.83 7.79
C THR A 237 -10.05 10.71 8.35
N VAL A 238 -10.17 12.02 8.13
CA VAL A 238 -9.34 13.03 8.81
C VAL A 238 -9.87 13.21 10.22
N GLN A 239 -8.99 13.11 11.23
CA GLN A 239 -9.34 13.25 12.65
C GLN A 239 -9.15 14.67 13.19
#